data_AF-A0A8T7KUZ0-F1
#
_entry.id   AF-A0A8T7KUZ0-F1
#
_cell.length_a   1.000
_cell.length_b   1.000
_cell.length_c   1.000
_cell.angle_alpha   90.00
_cell.angle_beta   90.00
_cell.angle_gamma   90.00
#
_symmetry.space_group_name_H-M   'P 1'
#
loop_
_entity.id
_entity.type
_entity.pdbx_description
1 polymer ?
#
loop_
_entity_poly.entity_id
_entity_poly.type
_entity_poly.pdbx_seq_one_letter_code
_entity_poly.pdbx_strand_id
1 'polypeptide(L)'
;MSKTVRLVAVLAVLLLALLAAGAALAQDATAPAPDANSGLITALRHLHSLVRWLVVIVTVIVLVRLGLGLAQNAAYDTLTQRLMIAFSGLTTAQWLVGLVFLVVYGATVGFGLRHFWEHAAVMTVAVAISHMHMRFKNAEPRIRYRNSLLIVVVVLALVIAGVALLPQGWRLFPPTA
;
A
#
# COMPACT_ATOMS: atom_id res chain seq x y z
N MET A 1 10.99 19.89 19.97
CA MET A 1 9.80 19.81 19.08
C MET A 1 8.64 19.19 19.87
N SER A 2 7.54 19.92 20.08
CA SER A 2 6.44 19.47 20.94
C SER A 2 5.61 18.37 20.29
N LYS A 3 4.87 17.59 21.09
CA LYS A 3 3.98 16.50 20.63
C LYS A 3 2.97 16.99 19.58
N THR A 4 2.53 18.23 19.71
CA THR A 4 1.61 18.92 18.79
C THR A 4 2.25 19.14 17.42
N VAL A 5 3.52 19.57 17.36
CA VAL A 5 4.23 19.76 16.08
C VAL A 5 4.43 18.45 15.33
N ARG A 6 4.66 17.34 16.05
CA ARG A 6 4.79 15.99 15.44
C ARG A 6 3.46 15.49 14.87
N LEU A 7 2.36 15.71 15.57
CA LEU A 7 1.03 15.32 15.11
C LEU A 7 0.60 16.13 13.87
N VAL A 8 0.85 17.43 13.86
CA VAL A 8 0.53 18.32 12.74
C VAL A 8 1.35 17.97 11.50
N ALA A 9 2.64 17.64 11.65
CA ALA A 9 3.47 17.21 10.53
C ALA A 9 2.97 15.89 9.89
N VAL A 10 2.53 14.92 10.70
CA VAL A 10 1.99 13.65 10.19
C VAL A 10 0.67 13.86 9.46
N LEU A 11 -0.21 14.70 9.99
CA LEU A 11 -1.48 15.04 9.34
C LEU A 11 -1.29 15.82 8.04
N ALA A 12 -0.29 16.70 7.97
CA ALA A 12 0.03 17.43 6.75
C ALA A 12 0.54 16.52 5.63
N VAL A 13 1.40 15.54 5.95
CA VAL A 13 1.88 14.55 4.97
C VAL A 13 0.74 13.65 4.49
N LEU A 14 -0.15 13.24 5.38
CA LEU A 14 -1.36 12.48 5.03
C LEU A 14 -2.29 13.26 4.09
N LEU A 15 -2.54 14.54 4.41
CA LEU A 15 -3.41 15.39 3.61
C LEU A 15 -2.80 15.66 2.22
N LEU A 16 -1.49 15.88 2.13
CA LEU A 16 -0.79 16.08 0.87
C LEU A 16 -0.84 14.82 -0.02
N ALA A 17 -0.70 13.64 0.59
CA ALA A 17 -0.84 12.37 -0.12
C ALA A 17 -2.28 12.17 -0.65
N LEU A 18 -3.31 12.50 0.15
CA LEU A 18 -4.71 12.45 -0.28
C LEU A 18 -5.04 13.45 -1.41
N LEU A 19 -4.46 14.65 -1.38
CA LEU A 19 -4.67 15.66 -2.43
C LEU A 19 -4.04 15.24 -3.76
N ALA A 20 -2.86 14.61 -3.73
CA ALA A 20 -2.23 14.04 -4.93
C ALA A 20 -3.05 12.87 -5.52
N ALA A 21 -3.76 12.11 -4.68
CA ALA A 21 -4.65 11.03 -5.10
C ALA A 21 -5.86 11.54 -5.91
N GLY A 22 -6.46 12.66 -5.49
CA GLY A 22 -7.64 13.25 -6.11
C GLY A 22 -7.37 13.82 -7.51
N ALA A 23 -6.19 14.41 -7.73
CA ALA A 23 -5.82 14.97 -9.02
C ALA A 23 -5.69 13.92 -10.14
N ALA A 24 -5.31 12.69 -9.79
CA ALA A 24 -5.16 11.59 -10.75
C ALA A 24 -6.50 11.01 -11.24
N LEU A 25 -7.59 11.16 -10.47
CA LEU A 25 -8.92 10.67 -10.84
C LEU A 25 -9.67 11.62 -11.80
N ALA A 26 -9.22 12.87 -11.95
CA ALA A 26 -9.89 13.87 -12.78
C ALA A 26 -9.48 13.85 -14.27
N GLN A 27 -8.46 13.07 -14.65
CA GLN A 27 -7.88 13.13 -16.00
C GLN A 27 -8.58 12.21 -17.04
N ASP A 28 -9.42 11.26 -16.62
CA ASP A 28 -9.98 10.23 -17.52
C ASP A 28 -11.31 10.60 -18.22
N ALA A 29 -11.81 11.83 -18.07
CA ALA A 29 -13.12 12.23 -18.60
C ALA A 29 -13.15 12.61 -20.10
N THR A 30 -12.05 12.45 -20.85
CA THR A 30 -11.93 12.99 -22.23
C THR A 30 -11.56 11.98 -23.33
N ALA A 31 -11.55 10.67 -23.06
CA ALA A 31 -11.12 9.65 -24.02
C ALA A 31 -12.28 9.00 -24.83
N PRO A 32 -12.03 8.59 -26.10
CA PRO A 32 -13.01 7.89 -26.94
C PRO A 32 -13.41 6.51 -26.38
N ALA A 33 -14.51 5.95 -26.89
CA ALA A 33 -15.08 4.70 -26.41
C ALA A 33 -14.04 3.55 -26.42
N PRO A 34 -13.74 2.95 -25.25
CA PRO A 34 -12.73 1.90 -25.16
C PRO A 34 -13.18 0.63 -25.91
N ASP A 35 -12.27 -0.03 -26.63
CA ASP A 35 -12.48 -1.44 -26.96
C ASP A 35 -12.67 -2.25 -25.66
N ALA A 36 -13.39 -3.38 -25.71
CA ALA A 36 -13.81 -4.09 -24.49
C ALA A 36 -12.63 -4.42 -23.54
N ASN A 37 -11.44 -4.63 -24.11
CA ASN A 37 -10.20 -4.88 -23.35
C ASN A 37 -9.63 -3.63 -22.69
N SER A 38 -9.68 -2.45 -23.34
CA SER A 38 -9.25 -1.19 -22.69
C SER A 38 -10.20 -0.79 -21.57
N GLY A 39 -11.50 -1.09 -21.66
CA GLY A 39 -12.45 -0.86 -20.57
C GLY A 39 -12.07 -1.64 -19.30
N LEU A 40 -11.79 -2.94 -19.45
CA LEU A 40 -11.37 -3.80 -18.33
C LEU A 40 -10.02 -3.40 -17.73
N ILE A 41 -9.02 -3.10 -18.58
CA ILE A 41 -7.68 -2.67 -18.14
C ILE A 41 -7.78 -1.36 -17.34
N THR A 42 -8.56 -0.40 -17.81
CA THR A 42 -8.81 0.88 -17.13
C THR A 42 -9.50 0.65 -15.78
N ALA A 43 -10.54 -0.18 -15.74
CA ALA A 43 -11.23 -0.52 -14.49
C ALA A 43 -10.29 -1.18 -13.46
N LEU A 44 -9.46 -2.14 -13.88
CA LEU A 44 -8.49 -2.81 -13.00
C LEU A 44 -7.41 -1.85 -12.49
N ARG A 45 -6.93 -0.93 -13.33
CA ARG A 45 -5.99 0.12 -12.92
C ARG A 45 -6.60 1.04 -11.86
N HIS A 46 -7.83 1.49 -12.05
CA HIS A 46 -8.54 2.31 -11.07
C HIS A 46 -8.76 1.58 -9.77
N LEU A 47 -9.22 0.33 -9.83
CA LEU A 47 -9.40 -0.50 -8.65
C LEU A 47 -8.09 -0.70 -7.89
N HIS A 48 -7.00 -1.02 -8.61
CA HIS A 48 -5.67 -1.16 -8.01
C HIS A 48 -5.17 0.15 -7.38
N SER A 49 -5.47 1.30 -7.99
CA SER A 49 -5.14 2.61 -7.44
C SER A 49 -5.96 2.93 -6.18
N LEU A 50 -7.27 2.64 -6.20
CA LEU A 50 -8.16 2.85 -5.06
C LEU A 50 -7.71 2.02 -3.86
N VAL A 51 -7.49 0.72 -4.05
CA VAL A 51 -7.05 -0.18 -2.97
C VAL A 51 -5.68 0.24 -2.44
N ARG A 52 -4.77 0.74 -3.30
CA ARG A 52 -3.48 1.29 -2.86
C ARG A 52 -3.67 2.44 -1.88
N TRP A 53 -4.56 3.37 -2.18
CA TRP A 53 -4.84 4.51 -1.29
C TRP A 53 -5.44 4.07 0.04
N LEU A 54 -6.31 3.05 0.04
CA LEU A 54 -6.81 2.44 1.28
C LEU A 54 -5.67 1.80 2.10
N VAL A 55 -4.76 1.06 1.45
CA VAL A 55 -3.56 0.50 2.10
C VAL A 55 -2.70 1.59 2.71
N VAL A 56 -2.45 2.69 1.99
CA VAL A 56 -1.64 3.82 2.48
C VAL A 56 -2.28 4.43 3.73
N ILE A 57 -3.58 4.73 3.69
CA ILE A 57 -4.30 5.32 4.84
C ILE A 57 -4.21 4.39 6.06
N VAL A 58 -4.51 3.10 5.89
CA VAL A 58 -4.45 2.13 6.99
C VAL A 58 -3.02 1.95 7.50
N THR A 59 -2.02 1.92 6.62
CA THR A 59 -0.61 1.81 7.00
C THR A 59 -0.19 2.96 7.90
N VAL A 60 -0.58 4.21 7.57
CA VAL A 60 -0.23 5.36 8.42
C VAL A 60 -0.95 5.31 9.76
N ILE A 61 -2.24 4.97 9.79
CA ILE A 61 -2.99 4.79 11.04
C ILE A 61 -2.31 3.74 11.94
N VAL A 62 -1.91 2.61 11.35
CA VAL A 62 -1.23 1.52 12.04
C VAL A 62 0.14 1.96 12.57
N LEU A 63 0.95 2.67 11.77
CA LEU A 63 2.25 3.18 12.21
C LEU A 63 2.11 4.11 13.42
N VAL A 64 1.16 5.05 13.37
CA VAL A 64 0.88 5.96 14.48
C VAL A 64 0.41 5.18 15.71
N ARG A 65 -0.55 4.26 15.55
CA ARG A 65 -1.10 3.48 16.66
C ARG A 65 -0.04 2.62 17.34
N LEU A 66 0.78 1.93 16.56
CA LEU A 66 1.84 1.06 17.08
C LEU A 66 2.96 1.87 17.73
N GLY A 67 3.37 2.99 17.12
CA GLY A 67 4.38 3.88 17.68
C GLY A 67 3.95 4.49 19.01
N LEU A 68 2.69 4.95 19.11
CA LEU A 68 2.13 5.46 20.36
C LEU A 68 2.01 4.35 21.43
N GLY A 69 1.50 3.18 21.05
CA GLY A 69 1.37 2.05 21.98
C GLY A 69 2.71 1.60 22.55
N LEU A 70 3.76 1.57 21.72
CA LEU A 70 5.11 1.25 22.17
C LEU A 70 5.70 2.34 23.08
N ALA A 71 5.52 3.62 22.75
CA ALA A 71 6.04 4.74 23.55
C ALA A 71 5.33 4.87 24.91
N GLN A 72 4.07 4.45 25.00
CA GLN A 72 3.25 4.51 26.21
C GLN A 72 3.32 3.23 27.05
N ASN A 73 4.02 2.17 26.57
CA ASN A 73 3.95 0.82 27.14
C ASN A 73 2.49 0.34 27.33
N ALA A 74 1.64 0.63 26.34
CA ALA A 74 0.22 0.31 26.40
C ALA A 74 -0.03 -1.21 26.33
N ALA A 75 -1.16 -1.65 26.91
CA ALA A 75 -1.67 -3.00 26.66
C ALA A 75 -2.09 -3.14 25.18
N TYR A 76 -1.83 -4.30 24.59
CA TYR A 76 -2.19 -4.56 23.19
C TYR A 76 -3.69 -4.82 23.07
N ASP A 77 -4.44 -3.81 22.63
CA ASP A 77 -5.89 -3.82 22.63
C ASP A 77 -6.53 -4.36 21.34
N THR A 78 -7.85 -4.52 21.39
CA THR A 78 -8.66 -5.04 20.28
C THR A 78 -8.62 -4.14 19.05
N LEU A 79 -8.55 -2.81 19.24
CA LEU A 79 -8.41 -1.86 18.14
C LEU A 79 -7.09 -2.06 17.40
N THR A 80 -5.97 -2.15 18.11
CA THR A 80 -4.66 -2.40 17.50
C THR A 80 -4.65 -3.73 16.75
N GLN A 81 -5.30 -4.77 17.31
CA GLN A 81 -5.46 -6.05 16.62
C GLN A 81 -6.26 -5.93 15.33
N ARG A 82 -7.42 -5.25 15.35
CA ARG A 82 -8.26 -5.05 14.17
C ARG A 82 -7.53 -4.25 13.09
N LEU A 83 -6.78 -3.22 13.48
CA LEU A 83 -5.96 -2.43 12.55
C LEU A 83 -4.88 -3.28 11.86
N MET A 84 -4.20 -4.16 12.60
CA MET A 84 -3.21 -5.08 11.99
C MET A 84 -3.85 -6.10 11.04
N ILE A 85 -5.05 -6.60 11.37
CA ILE A 85 -5.81 -7.48 10.48
C ILE A 85 -6.23 -6.72 9.20
N ALA A 86 -6.72 -5.48 9.35
CA ALA A 86 -7.07 -4.64 8.21
C ALA A 86 -5.86 -4.34 7.32
N PHE A 87 -4.70 -4.06 7.92
CA PHE A 87 -3.45 -3.85 7.20
C PHE A 87 -3.04 -5.05 6.35
N SER A 88 -2.96 -6.25 6.95
CA SER A 88 -2.58 -7.46 6.21
C SER A 88 -3.65 -7.87 5.19
N GLY A 89 -4.93 -7.69 5.52
CA GLY A 89 -6.06 -7.94 4.63
C GLY A 89 -6.06 -7.02 3.40
N LEU A 90 -5.91 -5.71 3.58
CA LEU A 90 -5.83 -4.74 2.48
C LEU A 90 -4.57 -4.93 1.63
N THR A 91 -3.42 -5.25 2.26
CA THR A 91 -2.19 -5.58 1.53
C THR A 91 -2.39 -6.81 0.64
N THR A 92 -3.10 -7.82 1.13
CA THR A 92 -3.48 -9.01 0.35
C THR A 92 -4.43 -8.66 -0.78
N ALA A 93 -5.46 -7.86 -0.52
CA ALA A 93 -6.40 -7.41 -1.55
C ALA A 93 -5.69 -6.61 -2.66
N GLN A 94 -4.78 -5.70 -2.30
CA GLN A 94 -3.97 -4.94 -3.25
C GLN A 94 -3.16 -5.85 -4.17
N TRP A 95 -2.51 -6.87 -3.59
CA TRP A 95 -1.74 -7.85 -4.33
C TRP A 95 -2.62 -8.70 -5.25
N LEU A 96 -3.78 -9.17 -4.79
CA LEU A 96 -4.71 -9.94 -5.63
C LEU A 96 -5.21 -9.12 -6.83
N VAL A 97 -5.62 -7.87 -6.60
CA VAL A 97 -6.01 -6.97 -7.70
C VAL A 97 -4.82 -6.75 -8.64
N GLY A 98 -3.60 -6.60 -8.11
CA GLY A 98 -2.37 -6.49 -8.89
C GLY A 98 -2.07 -7.72 -9.74
N LEU A 99 -2.29 -8.94 -9.22
CA LEU A 99 -2.13 -10.18 -9.98
C LEU A 99 -3.16 -10.31 -11.10
N VAL A 100 -4.43 -10.02 -10.82
CA VAL A 100 -5.48 -10.01 -11.86
C VAL A 100 -5.12 -9.00 -12.94
N PHE A 101 -4.68 -7.80 -12.55
CA PHE A 101 -4.24 -6.78 -13.49
C PHE A 101 -3.03 -7.23 -14.31
N LEU A 102 -2.04 -7.86 -13.68
CA LEU A 102 -0.85 -8.40 -14.36
C LEU A 102 -1.24 -9.45 -15.41
N VAL A 103 -2.14 -10.38 -15.09
CA VAL A 103 -2.58 -11.43 -16.02
C VAL A 103 -3.32 -10.83 -17.20
N VAL A 104 -4.27 -9.91 -16.95
CA VAL A 104 -5.06 -9.27 -18.01
C VAL A 104 -4.17 -8.39 -18.90
N TYR A 105 -3.31 -7.57 -18.32
CA TYR A 105 -2.40 -6.72 -19.07
C TYR A 105 -1.31 -7.53 -19.79
N GLY A 106 -0.74 -8.55 -19.14
CA GLY A 106 0.24 -9.44 -19.75
C GLY A 106 -0.35 -10.27 -20.91
N ALA A 107 -1.65 -10.58 -20.88
CA ALA A 107 -2.32 -11.21 -22.02
C ALA A 107 -2.43 -10.28 -23.25
N THR A 108 -2.37 -8.96 -23.08
CA THR A 108 -2.42 -8.00 -24.19
C THR A 108 -1.04 -7.57 -24.69
N VAL A 109 -0.07 -7.39 -23.79
CA VAL A 109 1.28 -6.92 -24.15
C VAL A 109 2.37 -7.99 -24.12
N GLY A 110 2.05 -9.20 -23.65
CA GLY A 110 2.98 -10.30 -23.44
C GLY A 110 3.61 -10.33 -22.04
N PHE A 111 4.08 -11.52 -21.63
CA PHE A 111 4.69 -11.77 -20.32
C PHE A 111 6.23 -11.72 -20.30
N GLY A 112 6.86 -11.31 -21.40
CA GLY A 112 8.33 -11.27 -21.53
C GLY A 112 9.01 -10.12 -20.77
N LEU A 113 8.25 -9.26 -20.09
CA LEU A 113 8.77 -8.08 -19.41
C LEU A 113 9.25 -8.42 -18.00
N ARG A 114 10.58 -8.42 -17.81
CA ARG A 114 11.25 -8.74 -16.53
C ARG A 114 10.68 -8.00 -15.32
N HIS A 115 10.46 -6.69 -15.46
CA HIS A 115 10.03 -5.84 -14.35
C HIS A 115 8.64 -6.18 -13.80
N PHE A 116 7.77 -6.85 -14.58
CA PHE A 116 6.49 -7.34 -14.08
C PHE A 116 6.67 -8.44 -13.03
N TRP A 117 7.55 -9.38 -13.32
CA TRP A 117 7.82 -10.53 -12.45
C TRP A 117 8.60 -10.11 -11.20
N GLU A 118 9.56 -9.20 -11.36
CA GLU A 118 10.31 -8.63 -10.23
C GLU A 118 9.37 -7.88 -9.27
N HIS A 119 8.46 -7.06 -9.81
CA HIS A 119 7.44 -6.38 -9.01
C HIS A 119 6.52 -7.38 -8.30
N ALA A 120 5.95 -8.34 -9.03
CA ALA A 120 5.04 -9.33 -8.46
C ALA A 120 5.71 -10.18 -7.36
N ALA A 121 6.97 -10.59 -7.56
CA ALA A 121 7.74 -11.35 -6.58
C ALA A 121 7.95 -10.55 -5.28
N VAL A 122 8.40 -9.30 -5.37
CA VAL A 122 8.60 -8.44 -4.18
C VAL A 122 7.28 -8.20 -3.45
N MET A 123 6.18 -7.95 -4.17
CA MET A 123 4.86 -7.77 -3.55
C MET A 123 4.35 -9.04 -2.87
N THR A 124 4.68 -10.21 -3.41
CA THR A 124 4.33 -11.50 -2.79
C THR A 124 5.04 -11.67 -1.45
N VAL A 125 6.33 -11.33 -1.39
CA VAL A 125 7.10 -11.32 -0.13
C VAL A 125 6.52 -10.30 0.86
N ALA A 126 6.12 -9.12 0.38
CA ALA A 126 5.47 -8.10 1.21
C ALA A 126 4.16 -8.62 1.84
N VAL A 127 3.31 -9.32 1.06
CA VAL A 127 2.09 -9.95 1.59
C VAL A 127 2.41 -10.99 2.66
N ALA A 128 3.35 -11.90 2.38
CA ALA A 128 3.74 -12.93 3.35
C ALA A 128 4.20 -12.33 4.68
N ILE A 129 5.07 -11.31 4.63
CA ILE A 129 5.56 -10.62 5.83
C ILE A 129 4.42 -9.88 6.53
N SER A 130 3.48 -9.29 5.79
CA SER A 130 2.34 -8.57 6.39
C SER A 130 1.51 -9.45 7.32
N HIS A 131 1.46 -10.77 7.10
CA HIS A 131 0.73 -11.72 7.95
C HIS A 131 1.50 -12.22 9.18
N MET A 132 2.81 -11.94 9.27
CA MET A 132 3.65 -12.44 10.37
C MET A 132 3.24 -11.91 11.74
N HIS A 133 2.44 -10.84 11.82
CA HIS A 133 1.97 -10.29 13.12
C HIS A 133 1.15 -11.31 13.91
N MET A 134 0.48 -12.24 13.22
CA MET A 134 -0.33 -13.29 13.84
C MET A 134 0.50 -14.27 14.67
N ARG A 135 1.79 -14.43 14.36
CA ARG A 135 2.72 -15.27 15.13
C ARG A 135 2.92 -14.75 16.55
N PHE A 136 2.76 -13.44 16.77
CA PHE A 136 3.01 -12.78 18.04
C PHE A 136 1.73 -12.58 18.88
N LYS A 137 0.62 -13.27 18.56
CA LYS A 137 -0.66 -13.12 19.26
C LYS A 137 -0.60 -13.37 20.77
N ASN A 138 0.31 -14.25 21.21
CA ASN A 138 0.50 -14.64 22.61
C ASN A 138 1.75 -13.99 23.26
N ALA A 139 2.45 -13.10 22.55
CA ALA A 139 3.62 -12.42 23.09
C ALA A 139 3.22 -11.33 24.08
N GLU A 140 4.14 -10.96 24.98
CA GLU A 140 3.99 -9.81 25.86
C GLU A 140 3.66 -8.52 25.06
N PRO A 141 2.79 -7.61 25.56
CA PRO A 141 2.34 -6.45 24.81
C PRO A 141 3.45 -5.64 24.14
N ARG A 142 4.54 -5.37 24.86
CA ARG A 142 5.68 -4.61 24.34
C ARG A 142 6.35 -5.30 23.14
N ILE A 143 6.52 -6.62 23.21
CA ILE A 143 7.10 -7.42 22.12
C ILE A 143 6.14 -7.41 20.91
N ARG A 144 4.84 -7.55 21.16
CA ARG A 144 3.81 -7.55 20.12
C ARG A 144 3.76 -6.20 19.39
N TYR A 145 3.77 -5.08 20.11
CA TYR A 145 3.85 -3.74 19.50
C TYR A 145 5.12 -3.55 18.67
N ARG A 146 6.30 -3.88 19.23
CA ARG A 146 7.58 -3.74 18.54
C ARG A 146 7.63 -4.55 17.26
N ASN A 147 7.29 -5.83 17.33
CA ASN A 147 7.39 -6.73 16.19
C ASN A 147 6.35 -6.38 15.12
N SER A 148 5.12 -6.02 15.49
CA SER A 148 4.13 -5.51 14.53
C SER A 148 4.60 -4.22 13.84
N LEU A 149 5.25 -3.31 14.57
CA LEU A 149 5.79 -2.07 13.99
C LEU A 149 6.91 -2.38 12.99
N LEU A 150 7.83 -3.28 13.33
CA LEU A 150 8.89 -3.72 12.43
C LEU A 150 8.32 -4.39 11.17
N ILE A 151 7.30 -5.23 11.30
CA ILE A 151 6.61 -5.84 10.15
C ILE A 151 6.07 -4.76 9.21
N VAL A 152 5.34 -3.77 9.74
CA VAL A 152 4.75 -2.71 8.92
C VAL A 152 5.82 -1.90 8.21
N VAL A 153 6.92 -1.57 8.89
CA VAL A 153 8.07 -0.85 8.30
C VAL A 153 8.74 -1.66 7.20
N VAL A 154 8.97 -2.96 7.41
CA VAL A 154 9.58 -3.85 6.41
C VAL A 154 8.67 -4.00 5.20
N VAL A 155 7.35 -4.20 5.40
CA VAL A 155 6.39 -4.26 4.30
C VAL A 155 6.37 -2.95 3.52
N LEU A 156 6.37 -1.80 4.21
CA LEU A 156 6.43 -0.49 3.54
C LEU A 156 7.70 -0.35 2.68
N ALA A 157 8.86 -0.77 3.19
CA ALA A 157 10.11 -0.74 2.44
C ALA A 157 10.06 -1.65 1.20
N LEU A 158 9.49 -2.86 1.32
CA LEU A 158 9.30 -3.77 0.19
C LEU A 158 8.31 -3.21 -0.84
N VAL A 159 7.23 -2.57 -0.39
CA VAL A 159 6.27 -1.91 -1.30
C VAL A 159 6.95 -0.80 -2.08
N ILE A 160 7.74 0.06 -1.43
CA ILE A 160 8.51 1.12 -2.09
C ILE A 160 9.49 0.51 -3.11
N ALA A 161 10.24 -0.52 -2.71
CA ALA A 161 11.18 -1.21 -3.59
C ALA A 161 10.48 -1.80 -4.82
N GLY A 162 9.36 -2.50 -4.63
CA GLY A 162 8.63 -3.09 -5.74
C GLY A 162 8.01 -2.06 -6.67
N VAL A 163 7.50 -0.92 -6.15
CA VAL A 163 7.05 0.20 -7.00
C VAL A 163 8.21 0.76 -7.82
N ALA A 164 9.42 0.85 -7.25
CA ALA A 164 10.60 1.34 -7.94
C ALA A 164 11.09 0.45 -9.09
N LEU A 165 10.74 -0.83 -9.10
CA LEU A 165 11.07 -1.75 -10.19
C LEU A 165 10.24 -1.50 -11.44
N LEU A 166 9.10 -0.80 -11.33
CA LEU A 166 8.28 -0.44 -12.47
C LEU A 166 8.80 0.84 -13.15
N PRO A 167 8.99 0.88 -14.49
CA PRO A 167 9.49 2.06 -15.20
C PRO A 167 8.65 3.32 -14.99
N GLN A 168 7.34 3.15 -14.79
CA GLN A 168 6.37 4.21 -14.51
C GLN A 168 6.18 4.48 -13.01
N GLY A 169 6.87 3.78 -12.10
CA GLY A 169 6.62 3.82 -10.66
C GLY A 169 6.81 5.20 -10.02
N TRP A 170 7.65 6.04 -10.61
CA TRP A 170 8.03 7.36 -10.09
C TRP A 170 7.75 8.53 -11.03
N ARG A 171 6.97 8.33 -12.10
CA ARG A 171 6.64 9.44 -13.02
C ARG A 171 5.71 10.41 -12.30
N LEU A 172 6.29 11.45 -11.71
CA LEU A 172 5.58 12.57 -11.10
C LEU A 172 5.06 13.57 -12.14
N PHE A 173 5.63 13.54 -13.35
CA PHE A 173 5.25 14.40 -14.47
C PHE A 173 5.13 13.58 -15.77
N PRO A 174 4.26 13.98 -16.71
CA PRO A 174 4.24 13.43 -18.06
C PRO A 174 5.59 13.63 -18.73
N PRO A 175 6.02 12.76 -19.68
CA PRO A 175 7.16 13.06 -20.53
C PRO A 175 6.89 14.41 -21.24
N THR A 176 7.78 15.38 -21.04
CA THR A 176 7.81 16.56 -21.91
C THR A 176 8.17 16.07 -23.30
N ALA A 177 7.25 16.27 -24.25
CA ALA A 177 7.44 15.95 -25.66
C ALA A 177 8.62 16.73 -26.26
#